data_AF-G7LXS0-F1
#
_entry.id   AF-G7LXS0-F1
#
_cell.length_a   1.000
_cell.length_b   1.000
_cell.length_c   1.000
_cell.angle_alpha   90.00
_cell.angle_beta   90.00
_cell.angle_gamma   90.00
#
_symmetry.space_group_name_H-M   'P 1'
#
loop_
_entity.id
_entity.type
_entity.pdbx_description
1 polymer ?
#
loop_
_entity_poly.entity_id
_entity_poly.type
_entity_poly.pdbx_seq_one_letter_code
_entity_poly.pdbx_strand_id
1 'polypeptide(L)'
;MDRPKNLPNRLECAYCQKCYRHGGECQGKNVNMNEDGCLYFKMDEKGCIRNIDQSIPFNLYSDITPVGMWRDGWTIYNQDTEIRINKIYALSWNERKGLLYVKCNFDYFINEFNEDYRKESNKPNLKVIK
;
A
#
# COMPACT_ATOMS: atom_id res chain seq x y z
N MET A 1 -8.03 -8.81 -12.73
CA MET A 1 -7.02 -9.89 -12.63
C MET A 1 -7.64 -11.24 -12.28
N ASP A 2 -7.12 -12.32 -12.86
CA ASP A 2 -7.39 -13.70 -12.44
C ASP A 2 -6.59 -14.06 -11.17
N ARG A 3 -7.05 -15.09 -10.43
CA ARG A 3 -6.39 -15.53 -9.19
C ARG A 3 -4.97 -16.07 -9.48
N PRO A 4 -3.92 -15.53 -8.84
CA PRO A 4 -2.55 -16.05 -8.98
C PRO A 4 -2.44 -17.46 -8.36
N LYS A 5 -1.75 -18.38 -9.05
CA LYS A 5 -1.56 -19.76 -8.59
C LYS A 5 -0.77 -19.87 -7.27
N ASN A 6 0.04 -18.85 -6.98
CA ASN A 6 0.89 -18.77 -5.80
C ASN A 6 0.27 -17.96 -4.64
N LEU A 7 -0.95 -17.43 -4.78
CA LEU A 7 -1.64 -16.74 -3.69
C LEU A 7 -2.24 -17.75 -2.70
N PRO A 8 -1.76 -17.81 -1.44
CA PRO A 8 -2.32 -18.68 -0.41
C PRO A 8 -3.77 -18.29 -0.09
N ASN A 9 -4.65 -19.29 0.12
CA ASN A 9 -6.08 -19.08 0.44
C ASN A 9 -6.27 -18.10 1.62
N ARG A 10 -5.45 -18.23 2.67
CA ARG A 10 -5.48 -17.34 3.84
C ARG A 10 -5.22 -15.86 3.54
N LEU A 11 -4.57 -15.54 2.42
CA LEU A 11 -4.26 -14.16 2.02
C LEU A 11 -5.32 -13.57 1.09
N GLU A 12 -6.29 -14.35 0.61
CA GLU A 12 -7.31 -13.88 -0.33
C GLU A 12 -8.06 -12.65 0.19
N CYS A 13 -8.41 -12.60 1.47
CA CYS A 13 -9.12 -11.44 2.03
C CYS A 13 -8.29 -10.14 1.98
N ALA A 14 -6.96 -10.24 2.09
CA ALA A 14 -6.05 -9.10 1.99
C ALA A 14 -5.96 -8.54 0.56
N TYR A 15 -6.20 -9.39 -0.44
CA TYR A 15 -6.14 -9.04 -1.85
C TYR A 15 -7.53 -8.95 -2.51
N CYS A 16 -8.61 -8.95 -1.71
CA CYS A 16 -9.97 -9.02 -2.23
C CYS A 16 -10.54 -7.63 -2.49
N GLN A 17 -10.94 -7.36 -3.73
CA GLN A 17 -11.59 -6.10 -4.15
C GLN A 17 -12.87 -5.78 -3.34
N LYS A 18 -13.54 -6.82 -2.82
CA LYS A 18 -14.77 -6.65 -2.01
C LYS A 18 -14.49 -6.23 -0.57
N CYS A 19 -13.24 -6.34 -0.11
CA CYS A 19 -12.85 -5.94 1.24
C CYS A 19 -12.19 -4.56 1.18
N TYR A 20 -12.93 -3.51 1.54
CA TYR A 20 -12.41 -2.13 1.50
C TYR A 20 -11.13 -1.92 2.32
N ARG A 21 -10.94 -2.71 3.39
CA ARG A 21 -9.74 -2.65 4.23
C ARG A 21 -8.56 -3.43 3.67
N HIS A 22 -8.74 -4.17 2.56
CA HIS A 22 -7.74 -5.04 1.94
C HIS A 22 -6.93 -5.81 2.99
N GLY A 23 -7.68 -6.36 3.94
CA GLY A 23 -7.21 -6.84 5.23
C GLY A 23 -8.41 -7.03 6.18
N GLY A 24 -8.28 -7.95 7.11
CA GLY A 24 -9.40 -8.40 7.95
C GLY A 24 -10.22 -9.50 7.26
N GLU A 25 -10.65 -10.47 8.05
CA GLU A 25 -11.43 -11.59 7.57
C GLU A 25 -12.87 -11.15 7.29
N CYS A 26 -13.45 -11.62 6.18
CA CYS A 26 -14.90 -11.52 6.01
C CYS A 26 -15.58 -12.18 7.22
N GLN A 27 -16.56 -11.49 7.83
CA GLN A 27 -17.30 -12.03 8.97
C GLN A 27 -17.88 -13.41 8.62
N GLY A 28 -17.63 -14.40 9.48
CA GLY A 28 -18.13 -15.77 9.32
C GLY A 28 -17.22 -16.74 8.56
N LYS A 29 -16.00 -16.34 8.18
CA LYS A 29 -14.99 -17.29 7.65
C LYS A 29 -14.13 -17.88 8.76
N ASN A 30 -13.77 -19.15 8.58
CA ASN A 30 -12.88 -19.86 9.48
C ASN A 30 -11.43 -19.45 9.22
N VAL A 31 -10.75 -18.94 10.25
CA VAL A 31 -9.37 -18.41 10.25
C VAL A 31 -8.33 -19.44 9.74
N ASN A 32 -8.67 -20.73 9.77
CA ASN A 32 -7.75 -21.85 9.60
C ASN A 32 -7.76 -22.55 8.23
N MET A 33 -8.52 -22.07 7.23
CA MET A 33 -8.65 -22.78 5.96
C MET A 33 -7.56 -22.40 4.95
N ASN A 34 -6.40 -23.07 5.03
CA ASN A 34 -5.51 -23.21 3.88
C ASN A 34 -6.09 -24.16 2.81
N GLU A 35 -7.07 -24.98 3.18
CA GLU A 35 -7.63 -26.05 2.33
C GLU A 35 -8.77 -25.53 1.44
N ASP A 36 -9.68 -24.71 1.99
CA ASP A 36 -10.82 -24.16 1.25
C ASP A 36 -10.64 -22.66 0.95
N GLY A 37 -10.48 -22.33 -0.33
CA GLY A 37 -10.45 -20.94 -0.81
C GLY A 37 -11.83 -20.29 -0.79
N CYS A 38 -11.87 -18.97 -0.92
CA CYS A 38 -13.11 -18.21 -0.97
C CYS A 38 -13.78 -18.30 -2.36
N LEU A 39 -14.96 -18.92 -2.41
CA LEU A 39 -15.78 -19.04 -3.63
C LEU A 39 -16.07 -17.70 -4.34
N TYR A 40 -16.14 -16.61 -3.59
CA TYR A 40 -16.46 -15.27 -4.11
C TYR A 40 -15.25 -14.35 -4.24
N PHE A 41 -14.04 -14.89 -4.13
CA PHE A 41 -12.81 -14.11 -4.18
C PHE A 41 -12.68 -13.43 -5.55
N LYS A 42 -12.34 -12.15 -5.51
CA LYS A 42 -12.00 -11.37 -6.69
C LYS A 42 -10.80 -10.53 -6.33
N MET A 43 -9.70 -10.73 -7.06
CA MET A 43 -8.45 -10.04 -6.79
C MET A 43 -8.58 -8.55 -7.12
N ASP A 44 -8.12 -7.70 -6.19
CA ASP A 44 -7.92 -6.29 -6.46
C ASP A 44 -6.60 -6.07 -7.21
N GLU A 45 -6.64 -5.25 -8.25
CA GLU A 45 -5.48 -4.91 -9.07
C GLU A 45 -4.47 -4.08 -8.29
N LYS A 46 -4.94 -3.26 -7.34
CA LYS A 46 -4.10 -2.49 -6.40
C LYS A 46 -3.36 -3.40 -5.41
N GLY A 47 -3.86 -4.62 -5.20
CA GLY A 47 -3.27 -5.59 -4.30
C GLY A 47 -3.70 -5.42 -2.84
N CYS A 48 -2.79 -5.61 -1.90
CA CYS A 48 -3.08 -5.53 -0.46
C CYS A 48 -2.61 -4.21 0.15
N ILE A 49 -3.18 -3.84 1.30
CA ILE A 49 -2.69 -2.70 2.08
C ILE A 49 -1.54 -3.14 3.00
N ARG A 50 -0.45 -2.38 2.98
CA ARG A 50 0.68 -2.50 3.91
C ARG A 50 0.87 -1.19 4.67
N ASN A 51 1.49 -1.30 5.85
CA ASN A 51 1.76 -0.18 6.74
C ASN A 51 3.27 -0.05 7.00
N ILE A 52 3.79 1.18 7.02
CA ILE A 52 5.19 1.44 7.37
C ILE A 52 5.40 2.84 7.99
N ASP A 53 6.43 2.96 8.82
CA ASP A 53 6.98 4.24 9.26
C ASP A 53 8.17 4.65 8.39
N GLN A 54 8.06 5.78 7.69
CA GLN A 54 9.15 6.30 6.85
C GLN A 54 9.04 7.82 6.67
N SER A 55 10.17 8.44 6.29
CA SER A 55 10.22 9.83 5.87
C SER A 55 9.93 9.95 4.38
N ILE A 56 8.89 10.68 4.02
CA ILE A 56 8.50 10.95 2.63
C ILE A 56 8.97 12.36 2.25
N PRO A 57 9.65 12.54 1.11
CA PRO A 57 10.01 13.86 0.61
C PRO A 57 8.82 14.53 -0.10
N PHE A 58 8.58 15.79 0.23
CA PHE A 58 7.65 16.69 -0.46
C PHE A 58 8.40 17.90 -0.99
N ASN A 59 7.94 18.47 -2.11
CA ASN A 59 8.41 19.80 -2.49
C ASN A 59 7.88 20.82 -1.49
N LEU A 60 8.64 21.89 -1.22
CA LEU A 60 8.31 22.87 -0.18
C LEU A 60 6.90 23.49 -0.31
N TYR A 61 6.42 23.63 -1.55
CA TYR A 61 5.12 24.23 -1.86
C TYR A 61 4.06 23.21 -2.30
N SER A 62 4.35 21.92 -2.18
CA SER A 62 3.36 20.87 -2.45
C SER A 62 2.55 20.58 -1.20
N ASP A 63 1.26 20.32 -1.39
CA ASP A 63 0.40 19.90 -0.30
C ASP A 63 0.84 18.55 0.27
N ILE A 64 0.89 18.47 1.60
CA ILE A 64 1.04 17.20 2.30
C ILE A 64 -0.33 16.52 2.30
N THR A 65 -0.36 15.23 1.95
CA THR A 65 -1.59 14.41 2.02
C THR A 65 -2.29 14.59 3.37
N PRO A 66 -3.59 14.96 3.40
CA PRO A 66 -4.35 15.03 4.63
C PRO A 66 -4.35 13.69 5.37
N VAL A 67 -4.20 13.76 6.70
CA VAL A 67 -4.19 12.58 7.56
C VAL A 67 -5.51 11.82 7.44
N GLY A 68 -5.44 10.50 7.28
CA GLY A 68 -6.59 9.60 7.17
C GLY A 68 -7.21 9.50 5.78
N MET A 69 -6.71 10.24 4.78
CA MET A 69 -7.23 10.21 3.42
C MET A 69 -6.30 9.47 2.47
N TRP A 70 -6.87 8.61 1.62
CA TRP A 70 -6.16 8.02 0.48
C TRP A 70 -5.92 9.09 -0.59
N ARG A 71 -4.68 9.13 -1.10
CA ARG A 71 -4.27 10.00 -2.21
C ARG A 71 -3.45 9.20 -3.21
N ASP A 72 -3.74 9.43 -4.48
CA ASP A 72 -2.99 8.99 -5.65
C ASP A 72 -1.75 9.87 -5.88
N GLY A 73 -1.06 9.64 -6.99
CA GLY A 73 0.15 10.40 -7.37
C GLY A 73 1.44 9.87 -6.74
N TRP A 74 1.45 8.60 -6.33
CA TRP A 74 2.63 7.95 -5.74
C TRP A 74 3.02 6.72 -6.54
N THR A 75 4.31 6.41 -6.57
CA THR A 75 4.83 5.12 -7.02
C THR A 75 5.56 4.40 -5.90
N ILE A 76 5.39 3.08 -5.87
CA ILE A 76 6.18 2.15 -5.07
C ILE A 76 6.76 1.11 -6.02
N TYR A 77 8.08 0.95 -6.01
CA TYR A 77 8.77 0.03 -6.92
C TYR A 77 8.37 0.23 -8.40
N ASN A 78 8.22 1.49 -8.81
CA ASN A 78 7.79 1.92 -10.14
C ASN A 78 6.35 1.49 -10.54
N GLN A 79 5.53 1.09 -9.58
CA GLN A 79 4.10 0.88 -9.77
C GLN A 79 3.30 2.01 -9.12
N ASP A 80 2.33 2.54 -9.84
CA ASP A 80 1.40 3.54 -9.33
C ASP A 80 0.64 2.99 -8.14
N THR A 81 0.51 3.81 -7.10
CA THR A 81 -0.15 3.43 -5.85
C THR A 81 -0.81 4.63 -5.21
N GLU A 82 -1.70 4.35 -4.28
CA GLU A 82 -2.27 5.34 -3.39
C GLU A 82 -1.66 5.16 -2.00
N ILE A 83 -1.48 6.26 -1.29
CA ILE A 83 -1.06 6.25 0.12
C ILE A 83 -2.11 6.90 1.00
N ARG A 84 -2.14 6.49 2.27
CA ARG A 84 -2.89 7.16 3.33
C ARG A 84 -1.97 7.43 4.50
N ILE A 85 -1.71 8.71 4.79
CA ILE A 85 -0.94 9.09 5.98
C ILE A 85 -1.82 8.86 7.21
N ASN A 86 -1.40 7.99 8.12
CA ASN A 86 -2.13 7.70 9.35
C ASN A 86 -1.70 8.64 10.49
N LYS A 87 -0.41 8.98 10.55
CA LYS A 87 0.14 9.83 11.61
C LYS A 87 1.40 10.54 11.13
N ILE A 88 1.48 11.85 11.40
CA ILE A 88 2.71 12.64 11.18
C ILE A 88 3.44 12.75 12.52
N TYR A 89 4.73 12.41 12.51
CA TYR A 89 5.58 12.43 13.70
C TYR A 89 6.44 13.69 13.75
N ALA A 90 7.01 14.10 12.62
CA ALA A 90 7.90 15.24 12.54
C ALA A 90 7.99 15.78 11.11
N LEU A 91 8.39 17.05 11.01
CA LEU A 91 8.74 17.71 9.76
C LEU A 91 10.22 18.11 9.83
N SER A 92 10.98 17.84 8.77
CA SER A 92 12.39 18.20 8.67
C SER A 92 12.65 18.85 7.33
N TRP A 93 13.19 20.07 7.35
CA TRP A 93 13.58 20.77 6.14
C TRP A 93 15.00 20.38 5.72
N ASN A 94 15.17 20.00 4.46
CA ASN A 94 16.48 19.79 3.86
C ASN A 94 16.82 20.95 2.92
N GLU A 95 17.51 21.94 3.48
CA GLU A 95 17.93 23.17 2.78
C GLU A 95 18.70 22.89 1.49
N ARG A 96 19.60 21.89 1.49
CA ARG A 96 20.44 21.58 0.34
C ARG A 96 19.65 21.01 -0.84
N LYS A 97 18.60 20.24 -0.56
CA LYS A 97 17.78 19.59 -1.60
C LYS A 97 16.52 20.36 -1.94
N GLY A 98 16.15 21.36 -1.14
CA GLY A 98 14.88 22.07 -1.31
C GLY A 98 13.65 21.19 -1.02
N LEU A 99 13.78 20.19 -0.14
CA LEU A 99 12.73 19.20 0.15
C LEU A 99 12.30 19.22 1.62
N LEU A 100 10.99 19.16 1.85
CA LEU A 100 10.39 18.95 3.15
C LEU A 100 10.23 17.45 3.38
N TYR A 101 10.92 16.92 4.37
CA TYR A 101 10.77 15.53 4.79
C TYR A 101 9.70 15.42 5.86
N VAL A 102 8.64 14.68 5.55
CA VAL A 102 7.56 14.36 6.47
C VAL A 102 7.82 12.96 7.04
N LYS A 103 8.18 12.87 8.32
CA LYS A 103 8.32 11.58 9.02
C LYS A 103 6.93 11.14 9.46
N CYS A 104 6.41 10.05 8.90
CA CYS A 104 5.04 9.62 9.14
C CYS A 104 4.86 8.10 9.12
N ASN A 105 3.76 7.64 9.70
CA ASN A 105 3.18 6.34 9.45
C ASN A 105 2.19 6.48 8.30
N PHE A 106 2.27 5.58 7.31
CA PHE A 106 1.31 5.57 6.23
C PHE A 106 0.99 4.15 5.77
N ASP A 107 -0.21 4.01 5.22
CA ASP A 107 -0.65 2.84 4.49
C ASP A 107 -0.43 3.06 2.99
N TYR A 108 -0.17 1.97 2.27
CA TYR A 108 -0.04 1.99 0.82
C TYR A 108 -0.54 0.68 0.20
N PHE A 109 -0.93 0.73 -1.06
CA PHE A 109 -1.29 -0.46 -1.83
C PHE A 109 -0.06 -1.09 -2.48
N ILE A 110 -0.01 -2.42 -2.47
CA ILE A 110 1.03 -3.19 -3.15
C ILE A 110 0.48 -4.53 -3.63
N ASN A 111 0.77 -4.84 -4.90
CA ASN A 111 0.40 -6.10 -5.51
C ASN A 111 1.67 -6.92 -5.81
N GLU A 112 2.09 -7.72 -4.83
CA GLU A 112 3.28 -8.59 -4.95
C GLU A 112 3.11 -9.73 -5.97
N PHE A 113 1.89 -9.93 -6.47
CA PHE A 113 1.52 -10.96 -7.44
C PHE A 113 1.33 -10.41 -8.86
N ASN A 114 1.51 -9.10 -9.07
CA ASN A 114 1.54 -8.52 -10.40
C ASN A 114 2.82 -8.95 -11.13
N GLU A 115 2.74 -9.30 -12.42
CA GLU A 115 3.90 -9.71 -13.23
C GLU A 115 4.99 -8.63 -13.32
N ASP A 116 4.58 -7.36 -13.28
CA ASP A 116 5.49 -6.23 -13.30
C ASP A 116 6.13 -5.94 -11.93
N TYR A 117 5.74 -6.66 -10.88
CA TYR A 117 6.26 -6.43 -9.53
C TYR A 117 7.70 -6.90 -9.43
N ARG A 118 8.62 -5.94 -9.27
CA ARG A 118 10.03 -6.21 -8.98
C ARG A 118 10.40 -5.59 -7.65
N LYS A 119 10.62 -6.43 -6.64
CA LYS A 119 11.09 -5.97 -5.34
C LYS A 119 12.54 -5.49 -5.44
N GLU A 120 12.74 -4.19 -5.62
CA GLU A 120 14.08 -3.60 -5.77
C GLU A 120 14.82 -3.43 -4.43
N SER A 121 14.10 -3.27 -3.31
CA SER A 121 14.70 -3.02 -2.00
C SER A 121 13.85 -3.52 -0.83
N ASN A 122 14.47 -3.68 0.34
CA ASN A 122 13.77 -4.04 1.58
C ASN A 122 12.88 -2.92 2.13
N LYS A 123 13.20 -1.66 1.82
CA LYS A 123 12.37 -0.49 2.16
C LYS A 123 11.67 0.00 0.90
N PRO A 124 10.36 0.31 0.95
CA PRO A 124 9.66 0.87 -0.20
C PRO A 124 10.25 2.21 -0.60
N ASN A 125 10.56 2.36 -1.89
CA ASN A 125 11.05 3.60 -2.46
C ASN A 125 9.86 4.39 -2.99
N LEU A 126 9.22 5.17 -2.11
CA LEU A 126 8.07 6.00 -2.44
C LEU A 126 8.52 7.23 -3.24
N LYS A 127 7.95 7.43 -4.43
CA LYS A 127 8.21 8.63 -5.25
C LYS A 127 6.90 9.29 -5.68
N VAL A 128 6.88 10.61 -5.73
CA VAL A 128 5.75 11.37 -6.27
C VAL A 128 5.76 11.26 -7.80
N ILE A 129 4.61 10.95 -8.39
CA ILE A 129 4.35 11.09 -9.83
C ILE A 129 4.09 12.57 -10.07
N LYS A 130 4.97 13.21 -10.86
CA LYS A 130 4.82 14.63 -11.22
C LYS A 130 3.58 14.86 -12.05
#